data_AF-D0A8K2-F1
#
_entry.id   AF-D0A8K2-F1
#
_cell.length_a   1.000
_cell.length_b   1.000
_cell.length_c   1.000
_cell.angle_alpha   90.00
_cell.angle_beta   90.00
_cell.angle_gamma   90.00
#
_symmetry.space_group_name_H-M   'P 1'
#
loop_
_entity.id
_entity.type
_entity.pdbx_description
1 polymer ?
#
loop_
_entity_poly.entity_id
_entity_poly.type
_entity_poly.pdbx_seq_one_letter_code
_entity_poly.pdbx_strand_id
1 'polypeptide(L)'
;MSLPRRMCMFATCQSNRKSCSMRQSSVTSEGYRYSSTFAAGRLFDAVYVINLDRRPDRWEFATQQLSRAGFLHEEYVRFPAVDGRNVDLQKAHACGLISRLGLLRLQEPEHRRIWGMDLNPGAVGCALSHALLWAQIAASRHRSVLVVEDDSLFPQDFHHKYEARAKQVPSDWELLYVSGLDTAGQAPQLRVAEGVCRVPQMHRTTNCYVVSHRGARLLLDACFPVTYQLDTMMTLRTAGDGAGGVPYVTVPNCYTLQPPLVVQATRMGSDIQSVSGGVCDRDEVEEERARCRAAGWEVQETGTLVP
;
A
#
# COMPACT_ATOMS: atom_id res chain seq x y z
N MET A 1 8.55 50.93 -14.08
CA MET A 1 8.77 50.39 -15.44
C MET A 1 7.80 49.25 -15.66
N SER A 2 6.70 49.55 -16.35
CA SER A 2 5.55 48.68 -16.63
C SER A 2 5.78 47.86 -17.90
N LEU A 3 5.57 46.56 -17.84
CA LEU A 3 5.53 45.67 -19.01
C LEU A 3 4.09 45.60 -19.57
N PRO A 4 3.88 45.63 -20.90
CA PRO A 4 2.57 45.84 -21.50
C PRO A 4 1.79 44.55 -21.74
N ARG A 5 0.47 44.66 -21.59
CA ARG A 5 -0.55 43.72 -22.07
C ARG A 5 -0.56 43.67 -23.60
N ARG A 6 -0.55 42.47 -24.19
CA ARG A 6 -0.91 42.26 -25.59
C ARG A 6 -2.42 42.03 -25.72
N MET A 7 -3.01 42.76 -26.65
CA MET A 7 -4.40 42.70 -27.09
C MET A 7 -4.36 42.60 -28.62
N CYS A 8 -5.14 41.69 -29.22
CA CYS A 8 -5.61 41.76 -30.60
C CYS A 8 -6.77 40.76 -30.74
N MET A 9 -8.02 41.23 -30.75
CA MET A 9 -8.88 41.51 -31.93
C MET A 9 -9.67 40.25 -32.36
N PHE A 10 -10.94 40.16 -31.97
CA PHE A 10 -12.17 40.64 -32.65
C PHE A 10 -12.78 39.57 -33.58
N ALA A 11 -13.93 39.06 -33.17
CA ALA A 11 -15.00 38.62 -34.06
C ALA A 11 -16.34 39.03 -33.41
N THR A 12 -16.96 40.06 -33.98
CA THR A 12 -18.29 40.55 -33.65
C THR A 12 -19.36 39.64 -34.26
N CYS A 13 -20.37 39.24 -33.50
CA CYS A 13 -21.67 38.92 -34.06
C CYS A 13 -22.79 39.39 -33.12
N GLN A 14 -23.87 39.84 -33.75
CA GLN A 14 -24.76 40.89 -33.30
C GLN A 14 -25.80 40.45 -32.26
N SER A 15 -26.27 41.45 -31.54
CA SER A 15 -27.32 41.45 -30.55
C SER A 15 -28.66 40.90 -31.05
N ASN A 16 -29.37 40.20 -30.17
CA ASN A 16 -30.82 40.35 -30.09
C ASN A 16 -31.29 40.22 -28.63
N ARG A 17 -31.68 41.37 -28.03
CA ARG A 17 -32.34 41.42 -26.72
C ARG A 17 -33.81 41.06 -26.90
N LYS A 18 -34.27 40.01 -26.21
CA LYS A 18 -35.68 39.88 -25.84
C LYS A 18 -35.75 39.77 -24.32
N SER A 19 -36.41 40.75 -23.71
CA SER A 19 -36.79 40.78 -22.31
C SER A 19 -37.70 39.58 -21.99
N CYS A 20 -37.37 38.82 -20.96
CA CYS A 20 -38.32 37.89 -20.35
C CYS A 20 -38.41 38.19 -18.85
N SER A 21 -39.61 38.59 -18.46
CA SER A 21 -40.07 38.88 -17.10
C SER A 21 -39.86 37.69 -16.17
N MET A 22 -39.41 37.98 -14.95
CA MET A 22 -39.40 37.03 -13.83
C MET A 22 -40.80 36.40 -13.67
N ARG A 23 -40.85 35.07 -13.59
CA ARG A 23 -41.92 34.33 -12.92
C ARG A 23 -41.27 33.56 -11.79
N GLN A 24 -41.61 33.91 -10.56
CA GLN A 24 -41.35 33.08 -9.40
C GLN A 24 -42.20 31.82 -9.52
N SER A 25 -41.56 30.66 -9.68
CA SER A 25 -42.19 29.37 -9.48
C SER A 25 -41.61 28.76 -8.21
N SER A 26 -42.42 28.75 -7.15
CA SER A 26 -42.17 28.03 -5.91
C SER A 26 -42.15 26.53 -6.21
N VAL A 27 -40.96 25.94 -6.28
CA VAL A 27 -40.80 24.49 -6.32
C VAL A 27 -40.74 24.01 -4.87
N THR A 28 -41.78 23.30 -4.46
CA THR A 28 -41.89 22.63 -3.18
C THR A 28 -40.77 21.59 -3.05
N SER A 29 -40.03 21.65 -1.94
CA SER A 29 -39.00 20.69 -1.59
C SER A 29 -39.64 19.36 -1.18
N GLU A 30 -40.01 18.52 -2.16
CA GLU A 30 -40.24 17.11 -1.87
C GLU A 30 -38.89 16.45 -1.61
N GLY A 31 -38.74 15.99 -0.37
CA GLY A 31 -37.53 15.35 0.12
C GLY A 31 -37.18 14.14 -0.72
N TYR A 32 -36.12 14.27 -1.52
CA TYR A 32 -35.35 13.14 -1.99
C TYR A 32 -34.71 12.50 -0.75
N ARG A 33 -35.41 11.53 -0.16
CA ARG A 33 -34.78 10.58 0.77
C ARG A 33 -33.70 9.89 -0.05
N TYR A 34 -32.44 10.23 0.22
CA TYR A 34 -31.32 9.42 -0.17
C TYR A 34 -31.52 8.07 0.52
N SER A 35 -32.14 7.14 -0.20
CA SER A 35 -32.19 5.73 0.19
C SER A 35 -30.77 5.23 0.07
N SER A 36 -29.96 5.40 1.12
CA SER A 36 -28.71 4.66 1.26
C SER A 36 -29.08 3.22 1.55
N THR A 37 -29.43 2.48 0.49
CA THR A 37 -29.19 1.05 0.49
C THR A 37 -27.67 0.90 0.48
N PHE A 38 -27.06 0.94 1.66
CA PHE A 38 -25.82 0.21 1.86
C PHE A 38 -26.17 -1.22 1.45
N ALA A 39 -25.67 -1.66 0.29
CA ALA A 39 -25.52 -3.08 0.04
C ALA A 39 -24.80 -3.62 1.28
N ALA A 40 -25.31 -4.68 1.90
CA ALA A 40 -24.67 -5.32 3.03
C ALA A 40 -23.18 -5.51 2.71
N GLY A 41 -22.35 -4.83 3.49
CA GLY A 41 -21.27 -3.99 2.99
C GLY A 41 -19.96 -4.71 2.70
N ARG A 42 -19.38 -4.42 1.53
CA ARG A 42 -18.00 -4.79 1.21
C ARG A 42 -17.04 -4.25 2.26
N LEU A 43 -16.10 -5.10 2.69
CA LEU A 43 -15.13 -4.79 3.74
C LEU A 43 -14.19 -3.64 3.35
N PHE A 44 -13.89 -3.54 2.06
CA PHE A 44 -13.06 -2.52 1.45
C PHE A 44 -13.82 -1.88 0.28
N ASP A 45 -13.56 -0.60 0.02
CA ASP A 45 -14.09 0.10 -1.15
C ASP A 45 -13.51 -0.48 -2.46
N ALA A 46 -12.26 -0.96 -2.40
CA ALA A 46 -11.56 -1.66 -3.47
C ALA A 46 -10.46 -2.56 -2.90
N VAL A 47 -10.14 -3.63 -3.64
CA VAL A 47 -9.00 -4.52 -3.36
C VAL A 47 -8.12 -4.59 -4.60
N TYR A 48 -6.82 -4.34 -4.45
CA TYR A 48 -5.84 -4.43 -5.53
C TYR A 48 -4.75 -5.44 -5.19
N VAL A 49 -4.39 -6.23 -6.18
CA VAL A 49 -3.30 -7.22 -6.08
C VAL A 49 -2.20 -6.85 -7.06
N ILE A 50 -1.06 -6.43 -6.55
CA ILE A 50 0.11 -6.07 -7.36
C ILE A 50 0.81 -7.36 -7.79
N ASN A 51 0.93 -7.55 -9.10
CA ASN A 51 1.55 -8.75 -9.68
C ASN A 51 2.28 -8.44 -10.98
N LEU A 52 3.46 -9.01 -11.16
CA LEU A 52 4.22 -8.91 -12.40
C LEU A 52 3.59 -9.74 -13.52
N ASP A 53 3.52 -9.22 -14.74
CA ASP A 53 2.99 -9.94 -15.92
C ASP A 53 3.73 -11.25 -16.22
N ARG A 54 5.02 -11.31 -15.88
CA ARG A 54 5.84 -12.52 -16.03
C ARG A 54 5.68 -13.55 -14.92
N ARG A 55 4.86 -13.29 -13.88
CA ARG A 55 4.63 -14.19 -12.73
C ARG A 55 3.17 -14.67 -12.68
N PRO A 56 2.70 -15.43 -13.70
CA PRO A 56 1.37 -16.02 -13.66
C PRO A 56 1.24 -17.07 -12.53
N ASP A 57 2.35 -17.71 -12.15
CA ASP A 57 2.45 -18.62 -11.01
C ASP A 57 2.05 -17.94 -9.69
N ARG A 58 2.55 -16.71 -9.45
CA ARG A 58 2.19 -15.94 -8.26
C ARG A 58 0.78 -15.37 -8.34
N TRP A 59 0.31 -15.03 -9.53
CA TRP A 59 -1.08 -14.63 -9.71
C TRP A 59 -2.03 -15.76 -9.29
N GLU A 60 -1.78 -16.98 -9.77
CA GLU A 60 -2.56 -18.15 -9.36
C GLU A 60 -2.52 -18.36 -7.84
N PHE A 61 -1.33 -18.31 -7.24
CA PHE A 61 -1.20 -18.40 -5.79
C PHE A 61 -2.00 -17.32 -5.04
N ALA A 62 -1.86 -16.05 -5.41
CA ALA A 62 -2.56 -14.94 -4.77
C ALA A 62 -4.09 -15.09 -4.87
N THR A 63 -4.61 -15.55 -6.02
CA THR A 63 -6.05 -15.79 -6.19
C THR A 63 -6.56 -16.93 -5.30
N GLN A 64 -5.77 -17.99 -5.10
CA GLN A 64 -6.10 -19.07 -4.16
C GLN A 64 -6.13 -18.55 -2.71
N GLN A 65 -5.19 -17.69 -2.32
CA GLN A 65 -5.15 -17.10 -0.98
C GLN A 65 -6.34 -16.15 -0.73
N LEU A 66 -6.71 -15.33 -1.71
CA LEU A 66 -7.89 -14.47 -1.62
C LEU A 66 -9.19 -15.27 -1.55
N SER A 67 -9.32 -16.34 -2.35
CA SER A 67 -10.47 -17.24 -2.27
C SER A 67 -10.54 -17.92 -0.89
N ARG A 68 -9.41 -18.34 -0.34
CA ARG A 68 -9.31 -18.91 1.02
C ARG A 68 -9.77 -17.91 2.09
N ALA A 69 -9.42 -16.63 1.92
CA ALA A 69 -9.83 -15.54 2.81
C ALA A 69 -11.32 -15.16 2.72
N GLY A 70 -12.04 -15.72 1.73
CA GLY A 70 -13.46 -15.46 1.50
C GLY A 70 -13.76 -14.30 0.53
N PHE A 71 -12.78 -13.82 -0.23
CA PHE A 71 -13.03 -12.84 -1.30
C PHE A 71 -13.61 -13.52 -2.54
N LEU A 72 -14.61 -12.89 -3.15
CA LEU A 72 -15.11 -13.25 -4.48
C LEU A 72 -14.23 -12.65 -5.58
N HIS A 73 -14.24 -13.27 -6.75
CA HIS A 73 -13.36 -12.87 -7.87
C HIS A 73 -13.60 -11.43 -8.33
N GLU A 74 -14.85 -10.96 -8.26
CA GLU A 74 -15.26 -9.59 -8.62
C GLU A 74 -14.92 -8.52 -7.56
N GLU A 75 -14.40 -8.90 -6.40
CA GLU A 75 -14.08 -7.98 -5.31
C GLU A 75 -12.65 -7.43 -5.38
N TYR A 76 -11.77 -8.06 -6.16
CA TYR A 76 -10.39 -7.64 -6.31
C TYR A 76 -9.98 -7.48 -7.77
N VAL A 77 -9.00 -6.60 -7.99
CA VAL A 77 -8.48 -6.26 -9.31
C VAL A 77 -6.99 -6.50 -9.34
N ARG A 78 -6.51 -7.23 -10.35
CA ARG A 78 -5.08 -7.33 -10.64
C ARG A 78 -4.54 -5.96 -11.05
N PHE A 79 -3.51 -5.49 -10.37
CA PHE A 79 -2.75 -4.31 -10.76
C PHE A 79 -1.41 -4.74 -11.37
N PRO A 80 -1.13 -4.41 -12.64
CA PRO A 80 0.10 -4.82 -13.30
C PRO A 80 1.30 -4.10 -12.67
N ALA A 81 2.21 -4.88 -12.09
CA ALA A 81 3.43 -4.37 -11.48
C ALA A 81 4.44 -3.93 -12.56
N VAL A 82 5.25 -2.93 -12.22
CA VAL A 82 6.38 -2.47 -13.02
C VAL A 82 7.53 -3.46 -12.85
N ASP A 83 7.95 -4.10 -13.95
CA ASP A 83 9.18 -4.88 -13.96
C ASP A 83 10.39 -3.94 -13.96
N GLY A 84 11.05 -3.84 -12.81
CA GLY A 84 12.18 -2.95 -12.61
C GLY A 84 13.40 -3.22 -13.51
N ARG A 85 13.48 -4.41 -14.12
CA ARG A 85 14.54 -4.75 -15.11
C ARG A 85 14.37 -3.97 -16.42
N ASN A 86 13.16 -3.47 -16.68
CA ASN A 86 12.82 -2.73 -17.89
C ASN A 86 12.80 -1.20 -17.67
N VAL A 87 13.18 -0.72 -16.48
CA VAL A 87 13.14 0.70 -16.13
C VAL A 87 14.42 1.41 -16.57
N ASP A 88 14.27 2.48 -17.36
CA ASP A 88 15.35 3.44 -17.60
C ASP A 88 15.58 4.29 -16.33
N LEU A 89 16.65 3.94 -15.60
CA LEU A 89 16.99 4.57 -14.33
C LEU A 89 17.37 6.05 -14.47
N GLN A 90 17.99 6.45 -15.59
CA GLN A 90 18.35 7.85 -15.82
C GLN A 90 17.10 8.69 -16.07
N LYS A 91 16.17 8.18 -16.87
CA LYS A 91 14.89 8.83 -17.09
C LYS A 91 14.05 8.88 -15.81
N ALA A 92 14.01 7.78 -15.03
CA ALA A 92 13.30 7.76 -13.75
C ALA A 92 13.87 8.80 -12.77
N HIS A 93 15.20 8.97 -12.72
CA HIS A 93 15.83 10.05 -11.96
C HIS A 93 15.48 11.43 -12.49
N ALA A 94 15.57 11.65 -13.80
CA ALA A 94 15.25 12.93 -14.44
C ALA A 94 13.79 13.36 -14.22
N CYS A 95 12.87 12.40 -14.10
CA CYS A 95 11.47 12.62 -13.77
C CYS A 95 11.20 12.81 -12.26
N GLY A 96 12.24 12.77 -11.40
CA GLY A 96 12.07 12.93 -9.95
C GLY A 96 11.48 11.70 -9.24
N LEU A 97 11.52 10.51 -9.86
CA LEU A 97 11.05 9.27 -9.23
C LEU A 97 12.15 8.64 -8.37
N ILE A 98 13.40 8.70 -8.80
CA ILE A 98 14.57 8.19 -8.07
C ILE A 98 15.44 9.36 -7.63
N SER A 99 15.86 9.37 -6.38
CA SER A 99 16.73 10.44 -5.86
C SER A 99 18.15 10.33 -6.42
N ARG A 100 18.91 11.42 -6.39
CA ARG A 100 20.31 11.38 -6.82
C ARG A 100 21.12 10.36 -6.01
N LEU A 101 20.88 10.28 -4.71
CA LEU A 101 21.55 9.29 -3.86
C LEU A 101 21.12 7.87 -4.24
N GLY A 102 19.82 7.61 -4.40
CA GLY A 102 19.30 6.30 -4.84
C GLY A 102 19.92 5.84 -6.17
N LEU A 103 20.05 6.76 -7.14
CA LEU A 103 20.69 6.48 -8.43
C LEU A 103 22.18 6.14 -8.27
N LEU A 104 22.93 6.91 -7.47
CA LEU A 104 24.34 6.63 -7.22
C LEU A 104 24.52 5.27 -6.53
N ARG A 105 23.66 4.93 -5.56
CA ARG A 105 23.68 3.63 -4.89
C ARG A 105 23.36 2.47 -5.83
N LEU A 106 22.45 2.66 -6.78
CA LEU A 106 22.12 1.66 -7.83
C LEU A 106 23.31 1.37 -8.76
N GLN A 107 24.21 2.34 -8.95
CA GLN A 107 25.40 2.20 -9.81
C GLN A 107 26.57 1.53 -9.09
N GLU A 108 26.48 1.34 -7.77
CA GLU A 108 27.53 0.72 -6.98
C GLU A 108 27.52 -0.81 -7.17
N PRO A 109 28.69 -1.46 -7.17
CA PRO A 109 28.79 -2.92 -7.18
C PRO A 109 27.97 -3.55 -6.05
N GLU A 110 27.41 -4.73 -6.29
CA GLU A 110 26.52 -5.42 -5.34
C GLU A 110 27.11 -5.59 -3.95
N HIS A 111 28.37 -5.99 -3.83
CA HIS A 111 29.05 -6.16 -2.54
C HIS A 111 29.22 -4.85 -1.73
N ARG A 112 29.04 -3.69 -2.35
CA ARG A 112 29.05 -2.39 -1.67
C ARG A 112 27.65 -1.90 -1.31
N ARG A 113 26.59 -2.58 -1.78
CA ARG A 113 25.19 -2.24 -1.49
C ARG A 113 24.77 -2.75 -0.12
N ILE A 114 24.02 -1.93 0.60
CA ILE A 114 23.42 -2.27 1.88
C ILE A 114 22.19 -3.13 1.57
N TRP A 115 22.32 -4.43 1.83
CA TRP A 115 21.24 -5.39 1.61
C TRP A 115 19.97 -4.99 2.38
N GLY A 116 18.81 -5.12 1.73
CA GLY A 116 17.52 -4.75 2.31
C GLY A 116 17.29 -3.25 2.54
N MET A 117 18.15 -2.36 2.03
CA MET A 117 17.98 -0.90 2.16
C MET A 117 18.28 -0.15 0.86
N ASP A 118 19.39 -0.44 0.20
CA ASP A 118 19.68 0.16 -1.10
C ASP A 118 18.73 -0.37 -2.17
N LEU A 119 18.45 0.50 -3.14
CA LEU A 119 17.69 0.12 -4.32
C LEU A 119 18.47 -0.90 -5.17
N ASN A 120 17.72 -1.83 -5.73
CA ASN A 120 18.10 -2.69 -6.84
C ASN A 120 16.98 -2.61 -7.90
N PRO A 121 17.14 -3.19 -9.10
CA PRO A 121 16.10 -3.14 -10.12
C PRO A 121 14.73 -3.60 -9.61
N GLY A 122 14.65 -4.73 -8.90
CA GLY A 122 13.40 -5.21 -8.32
C GLY A 122 12.77 -4.23 -7.33
N ALA A 123 13.57 -3.61 -6.45
CA ALA A 123 13.09 -2.60 -5.51
C ALA A 123 12.60 -1.32 -6.20
N VAL A 124 13.21 -0.93 -7.33
CA VAL A 124 12.70 0.16 -8.19
C VAL A 124 11.35 -0.24 -8.78
N GLY A 125 11.21 -1.48 -9.27
CA GLY A 125 9.94 -2.01 -9.77
C GLY A 125 8.83 -1.99 -8.72
N CYS A 126 9.12 -2.46 -7.50
CA CYS A 126 8.22 -2.39 -6.36
C CYS A 126 7.80 -0.93 -6.07
N ALA A 127 8.78 -0.02 -5.89
CA ALA A 127 8.50 1.38 -5.59
C ALA A 127 7.58 2.04 -6.63
N LEU A 128 7.87 1.84 -7.92
CA LEU A 128 7.08 2.42 -9.01
C LEU A 128 5.68 1.78 -9.13
N SER A 129 5.54 0.48 -8.88
CA SER A 129 4.24 -0.20 -8.86
C SER A 129 3.30 0.40 -7.82
N HIS A 130 3.81 0.55 -6.59
CA HIS A 130 3.06 1.18 -5.51
C HIS A 130 2.78 2.65 -5.80
N ALA A 131 3.73 3.42 -6.34
CA ALA A 131 3.49 4.82 -6.71
C ALA A 131 2.35 4.98 -7.73
N LEU A 132 2.31 4.15 -8.77
CA LEU A 132 1.24 4.20 -9.77
C LEU A 132 -0.12 3.83 -9.15
N LEU A 133 -0.16 2.77 -8.31
CA LEU A 133 -1.37 2.39 -7.62
C LEU A 133 -1.83 3.47 -6.62
N TRP A 134 -0.90 4.07 -5.87
CA TRP A 134 -1.20 5.16 -4.95
C TRP A 134 -1.71 6.40 -5.69
N ALA A 135 -1.19 6.71 -6.87
CA ALA A 135 -1.73 7.80 -7.68
C ALA A 135 -3.18 7.54 -8.10
N GLN A 136 -3.51 6.30 -8.49
CA GLN A 136 -4.87 5.88 -8.80
C GLN A 136 -5.78 5.96 -7.56
N ILE A 137 -5.32 5.46 -6.41
CA ILE A 137 -6.07 5.49 -5.15
C ILE A 137 -6.25 6.94 -4.66
N ALA A 138 -5.24 7.79 -4.76
CA ALA A 138 -5.30 9.20 -4.36
C ALA A 138 -6.27 10.02 -5.23
N ALA A 139 -6.41 9.64 -6.52
CA ALA A 139 -7.41 10.22 -7.41
C ALA A 139 -8.83 9.68 -7.15
N SER A 140 -8.95 8.54 -6.46
CA SER A 140 -10.24 8.02 -6.01
C SER A 140 -10.76 8.79 -4.78
N ARG A 141 -12.03 8.54 -4.41
CA ARG A 141 -12.58 8.99 -3.11
C ARG A 141 -12.67 7.87 -2.08
N HIS A 142 -11.98 6.75 -2.32
CA HIS A 142 -12.01 5.59 -1.45
C HIS A 142 -11.35 5.89 -0.10
N ARG A 143 -11.98 5.43 0.97
CA ARG A 143 -11.49 5.57 2.35
C ARG A 143 -10.76 4.31 2.80
N SER A 144 -11.13 3.16 2.26
CA SER A 144 -10.56 1.87 2.63
C SER A 144 -10.22 1.07 1.38
N VAL A 145 -8.93 1.03 1.01
CA VAL A 145 -8.44 0.23 -0.11
C VAL A 145 -7.43 -0.79 0.41
N LEU A 146 -7.71 -2.09 0.22
CA LEU A 146 -6.74 -3.14 0.51
C LEU A 146 -5.76 -3.27 -0.65
N VAL A 147 -4.47 -3.18 -0.34
CA VAL A 147 -3.37 -3.42 -1.29
C VAL A 147 -2.64 -4.67 -0.86
N VAL A 148 -2.46 -5.59 -1.80
CA VAL A 148 -1.92 -6.93 -1.59
C VAL A 148 -0.79 -7.17 -2.60
N GLU A 149 0.35 -7.69 -2.17
CA GLU A 149 1.38 -8.25 -3.05
C GLU A 149 1.07 -9.73 -3.35
N ASP A 150 1.56 -10.21 -4.48
CA ASP A 150 1.23 -11.55 -4.99
C ASP A 150 1.79 -12.72 -4.16
N ASP A 151 2.57 -12.45 -3.11
CA ASP A 151 3.12 -13.42 -2.16
C ASP A 151 2.49 -13.34 -0.76
N SER A 152 1.29 -12.76 -0.62
CA SER A 152 0.54 -12.75 0.64
C SER A 152 -0.22 -14.06 0.93
N LEU A 153 0.00 -14.64 2.10
CA LEU A 153 -0.80 -15.72 2.70
C LEU A 153 -1.91 -15.14 3.57
N PHE A 154 -3.12 -15.70 3.44
CA PHE A 154 -4.28 -15.28 4.22
C PHE A 154 -4.83 -16.42 5.12
N PRO A 155 -5.34 -16.08 6.32
CA PRO A 155 -6.07 -17.01 7.15
C PRO A 155 -7.49 -17.19 6.58
N GLN A 156 -8.09 -18.36 6.81
CA GLN A 156 -9.42 -18.68 6.27
C GLN A 156 -10.52 -17.75 6.81
N ASP A 157 -10.39 -17.30 8.05
CA ASP A 157 -11.30 -16.41 8.75
C ASP A 157 -10.87 -14.93 8.68
N PHE A 158 -10.16 -14.55 7.61
CA PHE A 158 -9.58 -13.21 7.44
C PHE A 158 -10.59 -12.07 7.66
N HIS A 159 -11.75 -12.10 7.01
CA HIS A 159 -12.76 -11.04 7.15
C HIS A 159 -13.18 -10.84 8.62
N HIS A 160 -13.49 -11.94 9.33
CA HIS A 160 -13.89 -11.88 10.73
C HIS A 160 -12.78 -11.31 11.63
N LYS A 161 -11.54 -11.81 11.48
CA LYS A 161 -10.38 -11.33 12.24
C LYS A 161 -10.07 -9.86 11.96
N TYR A 162 -10.13 -9.46 10.69
CA TYR A 162 -9.89 -8.08 10.28
C TYR A 162 -10.97 -7.16 10.85
N GLU A 163 -12.26 -7.48 10.71
CA GLU A 163 -13.35 -6.66 11.26
C GLU A 163 -13.27 -6.51 12.79
N ALA A 164 -12.95 -7.60 13.50
CA ALA A 164 -12.80 -7.57 14.95
C ALA A 164 -11.67 -6.60 15.38
N ARG A 165 -10.55 -6.60 14.64
CA ARG A 165 -9.41 -5.72 14.90
C ARG A 165 -9.59 -4.29 14.41
N ALA A 166 -10.18 -4.10 13.23
CA ALA A 166 -10.38 -2.79 12.62
C ALA A 166 -11.24 -1.87 13.50
N LYS A 167 -12.18 -2.44 14.27
CA LYS A 167 -12.98 -1.70 15.27
C LYS A 167 -12.16 -1.07 16.39
N GLN A 168 -10.97 -1.59 16.66
CA GLN A 168 -10.04 -1.07 17.67
C GLN A 168 -9.07 -0.03 17.10
N VAL A 169 -9.02 0.13 15.78
CA VAL A 169 -8.10 1.06 15.12
C VAL A 169 -8.64 2.49 15.25
N PRO A 170 -7.82 3.45 15.73
CA PRO A 170 -8.21 4.85 15.77
C PRO A 170 -8.66 5.39 14.41
N SER A 171 -9.78 6.10 14.34
CA SER A 171 -10.44 6.51 13.09
C SER A 171 -9.66 7.51 12.23
N ASP A 172 -8.59 8.09 12.77
CA ASP A 172 -7.68 9.02 12.10
C ASP A 172 -6.56 8.32 11.32
N TRP A 173 -6.61 6.99 11.20
CA TRP A 173 -5.69 6.21 10.41
C TRP A 173 -5.74 6.60 8.93
N GLU A 174 -4.57 6.56 8.29
CA GLU A 174 -4.40 6.81 6.86
C GLU A 174 -3.81 5.60 6.14
N LEU A 175 -3.05 4.79 6.89
CA LEU A 175 -2.47 3.51 6.50
C LEU A 175 -2.58 2.52 7.68
N LEU A 176 -3.05 1.30 7.41
CA LEU A 176 -3.13 0.21 8.38
C LEU A 176 -2.38 -1.00 7.82
N TYR A 177 -1.28 -1.37 8.45
CA TYR A 177 -0.58 -2.61 8.14
C TYR A 177 -1.37 -3.81 8.66
N VAL A 178 -1.64 -4.75 7.76
CA VAL A 178 -2.32 -6.02 8.05
C VAL A 178 -1.33 -7.19 8.01
N SER A 179 -0.20 -7.00 7.32
CA SER A 179 1.02 -7.81 7.42
C SER A 179 2.13 -7.09 8.21
N GLY A 180 3.30 -7.72 8.33
CA GLY A 180 4.48 -7.17 8.98
C GLY A 180 4.73 -7.75 10.37
N LEU A 181 5.74 -8.61 10.48
CA LEU A 181 6.16 -9.17 11.76
C LEU A 181 6.92 -8.13 12.59
N ASP A 182 6.68 -8.13 13.91
CA ASP A 182 7.47 -7.34 14.86
C ASP A 182 8.79 -8.03 15.21
N THR A 183 9.71 -8.06 14.25
CA THR A 183 11.01 -8.73 14.42
C THR A 183 11.90 -8.07 15.47
N ALA A 184 11.65 -6.79 15.79
CA ALA A 184 12.40 -6.03 16.78
C ALA A 184 11.77 -6.04 18.18
N GLY A 185 10.58 -6.65 18.36
CA GLY A 185 9.86 -6.67 19.64
C GLY A 185 9.46 -5.28 20.14
N GLN A 186 9.25 -4.33 19.23
CA GLN A 186 8.99 -2.93 19.55
C GLN A 186 7.50 -2.60 19.64
N ALA A 187 6.65 -3.35 18.92
CA ALA A 187 5.23 -3.06 18.84
C ALA A 187 4.50 -3.06 20.20
N PRO A 188 4.82 -3.93 21.18
CA PRO A 188 4.18 -3.89 22.50
C PRO A 188 4.32 -2.54 23.22
N GLN A 189 5.42 -1.82 23.01
CA GLN A 189 5.68 -0.51 23.61
C GLN A 189 4.86 0.61 22.96
N LEU A 190 4.33 0.35 21.77
CA LEU A 190 3.55 1.29 20.95
C LEU A 190 2.06 0.92 20.90
N ARG A 191 1.59 0.05 21.79
CA ARG A 191 0.19 -0.40 21.84
C ARG A 191 -0.75 0.76 22.13
N VAL A 192 -1.80 0.89 21.32
CA VAL A 192 -2.88 1.89 21.51
C VAL A 192 -4.24 1.25 21.80
N ALA A 193 -4.43 0.00 21.41
CA ALA A 193 -5.60 -0.81 21.73
C ALA A 193 -5.23 -2.29 21.71
N GLU A 194 -6.19 -3.19 21.97
CA GLU A 194 -5.92 -4.62 21.90
C GLU A 194 -5.48 -5.01 20.49
N GLY A 195 -4.19 -5.36 20.38
CA GLY A 195 -3.46 -5.69 19.16
C GLY A 195 -3.60 -4.73 18.00
N VAL A 196 -3.68 -3.45 18.36
CA VAL A 196 -3.38 -2.33 17.48
C VAL A 196 -2.24 -1.56 18.12
N CYS A 197 -1.17 -1.37 17.35
CA CYS A 197 -0.01 -0.59 17.76
C CYS A 197 0.24 0.53 16.76
N ARG A 198 0.88 1.62 17.20
CA ARG A 198 1.57 2.52 16.27
C ARG A 198 2.72 1.78 15.60
N VAL A 199 3.05 2.20 14.39
CA VAL A 199 4.10 1.55 13.59
C VAL A 199 5.47 2.05 14.04
N PRO A 200 6.37 1.17 14.53
CA PRO A 200 7.73 1.58 14.86
C PRO A 200 8.51 2.00 13.62
N GLN A 201 9.53 2.84 13.82
CA GLN A 201 10.52 3.12 12.76
C GLN A 201 11.13 1.80 12.25
N MET A 202 11.39 1.69 10.95
CA MET A 202 11.92 0.48 10.32
C MET A 202 10.98 -0.74 10.38
N HIS A 203 9.67 -0.55 10.53
CA HIS A 203 8.69 -1.58 10.17
C HIS A 203 8.72 -1.82 8.65
N ARG A 204 9.48 -2.82 8.22
CA ARG A 204 9.84 -3.03 6.80
C ARG A 204 8.96 -4.08 6.14
N THR A 205 7.86 -3.64 5.54
CA THR A 205 7.05 -4.47 4.63
C THR A 205 6.18 -3.60 3.72
N THR A 206 5.87 -4.10 2.52
CA THR A 206 4.80 -3.61 1.63
C THR A 206 3.78 -4.69 1.30
N ASN A 207 3.90 -5.89 1.90
CA ASN A 207 3.19 -7.10 1.47
C ASN A 207 1.66 -6.96 1.51
N CYS A 208 1.09 -6.44 2.60
CA CYS A 208 -0.36 -6.24 2.68
C CYS A 208 -0.74 -5.15 3.69
N TYR A 209 -1.49 -4.15 3.21
CA TYR A 209 -1.96 -3.03 4.01
C TYR A 209 -3.25 -2.43 3.46
N VAL A 210 -3.94 -1.67 4.30
CA VAL A 210 -5.13 -0.89 3.93
C VAL A 210 -4.76 0.58 3.91
N VAL A 211 -5.14 1.30 2.87
CA VAL A 211 -4.79 2.72 2.71
C VAL A 211 -6.01 3.54 2.28
N SER A 212 -6.10 4.76 2.79
CA SER A 212 -7.07 5.75 2.33
C SER A 212 -6.53 6.55 1.13
N HIS A 213 -7.40 7.18 0.34
CA HIS A 213 -6.94 8.11 -0.72
C HIS A 213 -6.02 9.23 -0.18
N ARG A 214 -6.27 9.72 1.05
CA ARG A 214 -5.39 10.70 1.71
C ARG A 214 -4.03 10.09 2.06
N GLY A 215 -4.03 8.88 2.63
CA GLY A 215 -2.80 8.15 2.94
C GLY A 215 -1.96 7.88 1.70
N ALA A 216 -2.59 7.48 0.59
CA ALA A 216 -1.92 7.26 -0.69
C ALA A 216 -1.22 8.53 -1.20
N ARG A 217 -1.87 9.70 -1.07
CA ARG A 217 -1.26 10.99 -1.40
C ARG A 217 -0.06 11.32 -0.51
N LEU A 218 -0.19 11.12 0.80
CA LEU A 218 0.92 11.36 1.73
C LEU A 218 2.09 10.41 1.49
N LEU A 219 1.83 9.16 1.10
CA LEU A 219 2.86 8.19 0.75
C LEU A 219 3.64 8.61 -0.50
N LEU A 220 2.95 9.14 -1.53
CA LEU A 220 3.61 9.73 -2.70
C LEU A 220 4.53 10.89 -2.29
N ASP A 221 4.03 11.82 -1.47
CA ASP A 221 4.79 12.99 -1.01
C ASP A 221 5.93 12.64 -0.03
N ALA A 222 5.80 11.52 0.71
CA ALA A 222 6.77 11.08 1.70
C ALA A 222 7.89 10.22 1.12
N CYS A 223 7.57 9.38 0.14
CA CYS A 223 8.48 8.36 -0.37
C CYS A 223 9.23 8.78 -1.63
N PHE A 224 8.75 9.78 -2.38
CA PHE A 224 9.35 10.18 -3.67
C PHE A 224 9.99 11.57 -3.62
N PRO A 225 11.17 11.76 -4.23
CA PRO A 225 11.97 10.77 -4.98
C PRO A 225 12.55 9.66 -4.08
N VAL A 226 12.44 8.41 -4.55
CA VAL A 226 12.81 7.22 -3.77
C VAL A 226 14.33 7.12 -3.63
N THR A 227 14.79 6.90 -2.39
CA THR A 227 16.24 6.81 -2.06
C THR A 227 16.62 5.41 -1.58
N TYR A 228 15.83 4.85 -0.68
CA TYR A 228 15.95 3.49 -0.15
C TYR A 228 14.78 2.64 -0.63
N GLN A 229 14.80 1.34 -0.36
CA GLN A 229 13.65 0.48 -0.62
C GLN A 229 12.36 1.06 0.01
N LEU A 230 11.23 0.85 -0.66
CA LEU A 230 10.00 1.59 -0.39
C LEU A 230 9.51 1.43 1.05
N ASP A 231 9.58 0.21 1.58
CA ASP A 231 9.22 -0.12 2.95
C ASP A 231 9.98 0.72 4.00
N THR A 232 11.26 0.98 3.74
CA THR A 232 12.10 1.85 4.56
C THR A 232 11.62 3.29 4.41
N MET A 233 11.42 3.77 3.18
CA MET A 233 10.94 5.14 2.91
C MET A 233 9.61 5.44 3.61
N MET A 234 8.69 4.48 3.64
CA MET A 234 7.37 4.60 4.28
C MET A 234 7.45 4.83 5.80
N THR A 235 8.59 4.53 6.44
CA THR A 235 8.74 4.58 7.90
C THR A 235 9.80 5.58 8.39
N LEU A 236 10.30 6.47 7.52
CA LEU A 236 11.34 7.45 7.89
C LEU A 236 10.82 8.66 8.68
N ARG A 237 9.55 9.04 8.49
CA ARG A 237 8.98 10.24 9.14
C ARG A 237 8.38 9.86 10.48
N THR A 238 9.17 10.02 11.55
CA THR A 238 8.81 9.57 12.89
C THR A 238 8.74 10.69 13.92
N ALA A 239 8.05 10.41 15.02
CA ALA A 239 8.14 11.15 16.27
C ALA A 239 8.49 10.20 17.42
N GLY A 240 8.91 10.74 18.54
CA GLY A 240 9.18 9.98 19.76
C GLY A 240 8.88 10.80 21.00
N ASP A 241 8.41 10.15 22.05
CA ASP A 241 7.96 10.80 23.29
C ASP A 241 9.13 11.10 24.23
N GLY A 242 10.18 11.76 23.72
CA GLY A 242 11.39 12.12 24.46
C GLY A 242 12.50 11.06 24.45
N ALA A 243 13.55 11.30 25.25
CA ALA A 243 14.74 10.44 25.30
C ALA A 243 14.42 9.08 25.94
N GLY A 244 14.28 8.04 25.11
CA GLY A 244 14.10 6.65 25.52
C GLY A 244 12.87 5.93 24.97
N GLY A 245 11.93 6.66 24.35
CA GLY A 245 10.76 6.06 23.70
C GLY A 245 11.09 5.44 22.34
N VAL A 246 10.35 4.38 21.95
CA VAL A 246 10.41 3.82 20.60
C VAL A 246 9.84 4.85 19.62
N PRO A 247 10.59 5.28 18.60
CA PRO A 247 10.05 6.20 17.59
C PRO A 247 8.97 5.51 16.76
N TYR A 248 7.89 6.23 16.47
CA TYR A 248 6.78 5.73 15.67
C TYR A 248 6.53 6.63 14.45
N VAL A 249 6.02 6.05 13.38
CA VAL A 249 5.71 6.74 12.13
C VAL A 249 4.54 7.70 12.31
N THR A 250 4.68 8.90 11.76
CA THR A 250 3.68 9.98 11.85
C THR A 250 3.11 10.39 10.50
N VAL A 251 3.77 10.02 9.40
CA VAL A 251 3.33 10.36 8.04
C VAL A 251 3.52 9.15 7.11
N PRO A 252 2.44 8.56 6.59
CA PRO A 252 1.04 8.78 7.01
C PRO A 252 0.81 8.39 8.48
N ASN A 253 -0.26 8.89 9.10
CA ASN A 253 -0.68 8.40 10.41
C ASN A 253 -1.08 6.93 10.28
N CYS A 254 -0.30 6.04 10.89
CA CYS A 254 -0.41 4.62 10.60
C CYS A 254 -0.35 3.73 11.83
N TYR A 255 -1.01 2.59 11.68
CA TYR A 255 -1.13 1.56 12.70
C TYR A 255 -0.78 0.20 12.10
N THR A 256 -0.43 -0.74 12.95
CA THR A 256 -0.19 -2.14 12.58
C THR A 256 -1.02 -3.06 13.46
N LEU A 257 -1.62 -4.09 12.86
CA LEU A 257 -2.27 -5.15 13.59
C LEU A 257 -1.21 -6.11 14.13
N GLN A 258 -1.25 -6.39 15.44
CA GLN A 258 -0.30 -7.28 16.10
C GLN A 258 -1.03 -8.33 16.96
N PRO A 259 -0.81 -9.64 16.75
CA PRO A 259 -0.02 -10.21 15.65
C PRO A 259 -0.62 -9.86 14.27
N PRO A 260 0.18 -9.87 13.19
CA PRO A 260 -0.31 -9.58 11.84
C PRO A 260 -1.30 -10.65 11.39
N LEU A 261 -2.26 -10.25 10.55
CA LEU A 261 -3.25 -11.17 10.00
C LEU A 261 -2.77 -11.83 8.71
N VAL A 262 -1.92 -11.17 7.93
CA VAL A 262 -1.41 -11.64 6.64
C VAL A 262 0.10 -11.87 6.75
N VAL A 263 0.60 -12.94 6.15
CA VAL A 263 2.01 -13.32 6.21
C VAL A 263 2.59 -13.40 4.80
N GLN A 264 3.83 -12.95 4.62
CA GLN A 264 4.51 -13.10 3.34
C GLN A 264 5.04 -14.53 3.17
N ALA A 265 4.65 -15.18 2.07
CA ALA A 265 5.17 -16.47 1.63
C ALA A 265 6.65 -16.34 1.27
N THR A 266 7.46 -17.32 1.67
CA THR A 266 8.91 -17.36 1.37
C THR A 266 9.21 -18.30 0.21
N ARG A 267 8.42 -19.38 0.07
CA ARG A 267 8.60 -20.47 -0.90
C ARG A 267 8.51 -20.09 -2.38
N MET A 268 8.20 -18.84 -2.69
CA MET A 268 8.02 -18.35 -4.08
C MET A 268 9.22 -17.52 -4.56
N GLY A 269 10.31 -17.53 -3.80
CA GLY A 269 11.50 -16.69 -4.00
C GLY A 269 11.20 -15.19 -3.85
N SER A 270 12.15 -14.34 -4.26
CA SER A 270 11.94 -12.89 -4.33
C SER A 270 12.32 -12.34 -5.69
N ASP A 271 11.49 -11.46 -6.25
CA ASP A 271 11.82 -10.67 -7.43
C ASP A 271 12.56 -9.36 -7.07
N ILE A 272 12.75 -9.10 -5.76
CA ILE A 272 13.45 -7.92 -5.22
C ILE A 272 14.82 -8.31 -4.67
N GLN A 273 14.88 -9.27 -3.75
CA GLN A 273 16.14 -9.67 -3.11
C GLN A 273 16.75 -10.86 -3.84
N SER A 274 18.04 -10.79 -4.15
CA SER A 274 18.82 -11.96 -4.56
C SER A 274 19.02 -12.88 -3.35
N VAL A 275 18.92 -14.19 -3.55
CA VAL A 275 19.21 -15.18 -2.51
C VAL A 275 20.72 -15.15 -2.25
N SER A 276 21.15 -14.63 -1.11
CA SER A 276 22.55 -14.64 -0.71
C SER A 276 22.90 -15.99 -0.10
N GLY A 277 23.54 -16.86 -0.89
CA GLY A 277 23.91 -18.23 -0.49
C GLY A 277 22.75 -19.20 -0.69
N GLY A 278 23.00 -20.37 -1.26
CA GLY A 278 21.98 -21.35 -1.64
C GLY A 278 21.12 -21.81 -0.46
N VAL A 279 20.03 -21.10 -0.20
CA VAL A 279 18.96 -21.51 0.70
C VAL A 279 18.22 -22.66 0.02
N CYS A 280 18.01 -23.77 0.74
CA CYS A 280 17.27 -24.91 0.17
C CYS A 280 15.76 -24.72 0.40
N ASP A 281 14.91 -25.27 -0.47
CA ASP A 281 13.45 -25.17 -0.37
C ASP A 281 12.89 -25.57 1.01
N ARG A 282 13.59 -26.46 1.74
CA ARG A 282 13.22 -26.88 3.10
C ARG A 282 13.33 -25.74 4.11
N ASP A 283 14.34 -24.88 3.98
CA ASP A 283 14.57 -23.75 4.88
C ASP A 283 13.49 -22.68 4.68
N GLU A 284 13.08 -22.43 3.42
CA GLU A 284 12.02 -21.47 3.11
C GLU A 284 10.67 -21.91 3.71
N VAL A 285 10.32 -23.20 3.60
CA VAL A 285 9.07 -23.74 4.18
C VAL A 285 9.07 -23.64 5.72
N GLU A 286 10.22 -23.90 6.36
CA GLU A 286 10.32 -23.76 7.81
C GLU A 286 10.20 -22.30 8.26
N GLU A 287 10.83 -21.38 7.52
CA GLU A 287 10.68 -19.95 7.74
C GLU A 287 9.22 -19.50 7.60
N GLU A 288 8.52 -19.91 6.55
CA GLU A 288 7.09 -19.61 6.35
C GLU A 288 6.26 -20.06 7.54
N ARG A 289 6.48 -21.30 8.02
CA ARG A 289 5.80 -21.83 9.21
C ARG A 289 6.13 -21.02 10.46
N ALA A 290 7.37 -20.57 10.62
CA ALA A 290 7.77 -19.73 11.74
C ALA A 290 7.05 -18.37 11.69
N ARG A 291 6.93 -17.76 10.50
CA ARG A 291 6.18 -16.52 10.30
C ARG A 291 4.69 -16.71 10.60
N CYS A 292 4.06 -17.81 10.17
CA CYS A 292 2.67 -18.14 10.51
C CYS A 292 2.46 -18.32 12.02
N ARG A 293 3.37 -19.04 12.71
CA ARG A 293 3.31 -19.16 14.18
C ARG A 293 3.45 -17.81 14.88
N ALA A 294 4.35 -16.94 14.41
CA ALA A 294 4.51 -15.59 14.94
C ALA A 294 3.28 -14.70 14.69
N ALA A 295 2.55 -14.95 13.59
CA ALA A 295 1.24 -14.35 13.31
C ALA A 295 0.10 -14.96 14.16
N GLY A 296 0.38 -15.92 15.03
CA GLY A 296 -0.61 -16.58 15.87
C GLY A 296 -1.50 -17.57 15.10
N TRP A 297 -1.04 -18.07 13.95
CA TRP A 297 -1.77 -19.09 13.20
C TRP A 297 -1.45 -20.47 13.77
N GLU A 298 -2.49 -21.26 14.05
CA GLU A 298 -2.34 -22.67 14.44
C GLU A 298 -1.93 -23.49 13.22
N VAL A 299 -0.79 -24.18 13.32
CA VAL A 299 -0.35 -25.14 12.30
C VAL A 299 -0.97 -26.49 12.66
N GLN A 300 -1.87 -27.01 11.83
CA GLN A 300 -2.38 -28.38 12.03
C GLN A 300 -1.23 -29.39 11.92
N GLU A 301 -1.25 -30.43 12.77
CA GLU A 301 -0.16 -31.39 13.03
C GLU A 301 0.35 -32.18 11.81
N THR A 302 -0.33 -32.12 10.67
CA THR A 302 0.02 -32.92 9.48
C THR A 302 1.23 -32.40 8.71
N GLY A 303 1.86 -31.31 9.14
CA GLY A 303 3.05 -30.76 8.47
C GLY A 303 2.83 -30.43 7.00
N THR A 304 1.57 -30.29 6.58
CA THR A 304 1.16 -29.95 5.22
C THR A 304 0.31 -28.69 5.34
N LEU A 305 0.68 -27.60 4.65
CA LEU A 305 -0.18 -26.43 4.52
C LEU A 305 -1.24 -26.74 3.45
N VAL A 306 -2.35 -27.38 3.82
CA VAL A 306 -3.49 -27.68 2.94
C VAL A 306 -4.75 -27.94 3.80
N PRO A 307 -5.97 -27.79 3.25
CA PRO A 307 -6.68 -26.61 2.74
C PRO A 307 -7.37 -25.79 3.84
#